data_AF-A0A954REU0-F1
#
_entry.id   AF-A0A954REU0-F1
#
_cell.length_a   1.000
_cell.length_b   1.000
_cell.length_c   1.000
_cell.angle_alpha   90.00
_cell.angle_beta   90.00
_cell.angle_gamma   90.00
#
_symmetry.space_group_name_H-M   'P 1'
#
loop_
_entity.id
_entity.type
_entity.pdbx_description
1 polymer ?
#
loop_
_entity_poly.entity_id
_entity_poly.type
_entity_poly.pdbx_seq_one_letter_code
_entity_poly.pdbx_strand_id
1 'polypeptide(L)'
;FTAKPLLKPEEIAMLGPHCQANIAALLSGATPSYYVPNCGDSKVSGVVLSLFDSSGGQPEHLIQFAMRPGVPMQSTLFALCEAAARTLRGRNVSVADVTAGKFAVEVTLLMDPTMNGTVAEPDLRGVESRDRALFVVDNNRSCWVFEPSKSPDQLLAAATAGAQVMNTESAAVFSCFTQSTRSAITIENVPRPVVGNDARPAAVAGTFYPGDAAELNRMLDDLLGSDQPAKESWPAVMTPHAGLIYSGRLAADVLKRVEIPETVIVIGPKHTRLGVEWAVAPHRVWKFPTGELAADPDLAARLVAKIPGLTLDAAAHQQEHAIEVELPILHRLAPHAKVVGIAIGGGNWDRCQQFARGLAEVIRELPRPPLLVISSDMNHFARDDENRRLDEIALAAFETLDPRTLLDTVTKNAISMCGVLPATIVLETLRELGQLGRSQRVGYATSADVTGDKSRVVGYAGMLVG
;
A
#
# COMPACT_ATOMS: atom_id res chain seq x y z
N PHE A 1 -1.97 37.87 -9.47
CA PHE A 1 -1.11 38.39 -8.39
C PHE A 1 0.07 37.45 -8.27
N THR A 2 1.27 37.86 -8.69
CA THR A 2 2.47 37.05 -8.51
C THR A 2 2.86 37.07 -7.03
N ALA A 3 2.99 35.89 -6.42
CA ALA A 3 3.52 35.77 -5.07
C ALA A 3 4.91 36.42 -5.03
N LYS A 4 5.15 37.33 -4.08
CA LYS A 4 6.48 37.92 -3.90
C LYS A 4 7.36 36.92 -3.14
N PRO A 5 8.67 36.86 -3.42
CA PRO A 5 9.59 36.08 -2.61
C PRO A 5 9.48 36.51 -1.14
N LEU A 6 9.39 35.52 -0.24
CA LEU A 6 9.32 35.75 1.19
C LEU A 6 10.65 36.28 1.72
N LEU A 7 11.75 35.66 1.27
CA LEU A 7 13.12 35.99 1.66
C LEU A 7 13.90 36.57 0.48
N LYS A 8 14.88 37.43 0.77
CA LYS A 8 15.87 37.88 -0.21
C LYS A 8 16.87 36.76 -0.55
N PRO A 9 17.56 36.83 -1.69
CA PRO A 9 18.58 35.83 -2.07
C PRO A 9 19.66 35.58 -1.00
N GLU A 10 20.09 36.62 -0.30
CA GLU A 10 21.05 36.51 0.81
C GLU A 10 20.48 35.81 2.05
N GLU A 11 19.19 36.01 2.34
CA GLU A 11 18.49 35.39 3.47
C GLU A 11 18.20 33.90 3.22
N ILE A 12 17.86 33.51 1.99
CA ILE A 12 17.70 32.09 1.66
C ILE A 12 19.05 31.36 1.70
N ALA A 13 20.12 31.96 1.16
CA ALA A 13 21.44 31.35 1.07
C ALA A 13 22.07 31.04 2.43
N MET A 14 21.69 31.76 3.49
CA MET A 14 22.20 31.50 4.85
C MET A 14 21.47 30.37 5.59
N LEU A 15 20.30 29.92 5.13
CA LEU A 15 19.52 28.89 5.84
C LEU A 15 20.23 27.55 5.90
N GLY A 16 20.82 27.08 4.79
CA GLY A 16 21.54 25.80 4.72
C GLY A 16 22.72 25.74 5.70
N PRO A 17 23.69 26.67 5.64
CA PRO A 17 24.80 26.74 6.58
C PRO A 17 24.35 26.86 8.04
N HIS A 18 23.30 27.63 8.32
CA HIS A 18 22.75 27.76 9.67
C HIS A 18 22.20 26.42 10.18
N CYS A 19 21.43 25.71 9.36
CA CYS A 19 20.90 24.39 9.71
C CYS A 19 22.03 23.38 9.95
N GLN A 20 23.07 23.39 9.12
CA GLN A 20 24.24 22.54 9.29
C GLN A 20 24.95 22.79 10.63
N ALA A 21 25.13 24.05 11.01
CA ALA A 21 25.69 24.43 12.30
C ALA A 21 24.83 23.94 13.48
N ASN A 22 23.49 24.10 13.38
CA ASN A 22 22.57 23.62 14.41
C ASN A 22 22.57 22.09 14.54
N ILE A 23 22.58 21.36 13.42
CA ILE A 23 22.67 19.89 13.44
C ILE A 23 23.97 19.45 14.13
N ALA A 24 25.10 20.08 13.80
CA ALA A 24 26.38 19.78 14.45
C ALA A 24 26.38 20.09 15.96
N ALA A 25 25.78 21.23 16.37
CA ALA A 25 25.61 21.58 17.77
C ALA A 25 24.75 20.55 18.51
N LEU A 26 23.61 20.16 17.92
CA LEU A 26 22.73 19.14 18.47
C LEU A 26 23.44 17.79 18.61
N LEU A 27 24.20 17.35 17.60
CA LEU A 27 24.95 16.09 17.64
C LEU A 27 26.02 16.07 18.73
N SER A 28 26.65 17.21 19.01
CA SER A 28 27.69 17.37 20.04
C SER A 28 27.16 17.69 21.44
N GLY A 29 25.85 17.91 21.60
CA GLY A 29 25.24 18.34 22.87
C GLY A 29 25.47 19.82 23.20
N ALA A 30 25.95 20.62 22.24
CA ALA A 30 26.07 22.07 22.37
C ALA A 30 24.72 22.78 22.19
N THR A 31 24.65 24.04 22.62
CA THR A 31 23.45 24.87 22.48
C THR A 31 23.28 25.35 21.02
N PRO A 32 22.18 24.98 20.33
CA PRO A 32 21.92 25.46 18.98
C PRO A 32 21.31 26.87 18.98
N SER A 33 21.29 27.52 17.82
CA SER A 33 20.60 28.79 17.61
C SER A 33 19.18 28.56 17.10
N TYR A 34 18.18 28.97 17.88
CA TYR A 34 16.76 28.75 17.53
C TYR A 34 16.25 29.62 16.38
N TYR A 35 16.94 30.72 16.10
CA TYR A 35 16.58 31.69 15.07
C TYR A 35 17.78 32.00 14.18
N VAL A 36 17.51 32.25 12.90
CA VAL A 36 18.48 32.75 11.92
C VAL A 36 18.55 34.27 12.05
N PRO A 37 19.68 34.85 12.49
CA PRO A 37 19.79 36.30 12.63
C PRO A 37 19.60 37.00 11.28
N ASN A 38 18.89 38.13 11.28
CA ASN A 38 18.62 38.95 10.09
C ASN A 38 17.87 38.23 8.95
N CYS A 39 17.17 37.14 9.25
CA CYS A 39 16.26 36.48 8.33
C CYS A 39 14.82 36.77 8.73
N GLY A 40 13.97 37.15 7.77
CA GLY A 40 12.53 37.24 7.99
C GLY A 40 11.92 35.94 8.54
N ASP A 41 10.79 36.03 9.24
CA ASP A 41 9.97 34.88 9.65
C ASP A 41 8.52 35.12 9.25
N SER A 42 7.87 34.07 8.76
CA SER A 42 6.48 34.12 8.32
C SER A 42 5.86 32.73 8.30
N LYS A 43 4.56 32.66 8.07
CA LYS A 43 3.89 31.40 7.79
C LYS A 43 4.16 30.97 6.36
N VAL A 44 4.68 29.75 6.22
CA VAL A 44 4.88 29.08 4.94
C VAL A 44 3.97 27.85 4.87
N SER A 45 3.68 27.36 3.67
CA SER A 45 2.91 26.13 3.49
C SER A 45 3.78 24.89 3.69
N GLY A 46 5.10 25.01 3.54
CA GLY A 46 6.01 23.93 3.90
C GLY A 46 7.45 24.36 4.05
N VAL A 47 8.18 23.58 4.85
CA VAL A 47 9.63 23.66 5.00
C VAL A 47 10.20 22.27 4.75
N VAL A 48 11.27 22.24 3.96
CA VAL A 48 11.99 21.02 3.59
C VAL A 48 13.44 21.21 4.01
N LEU A 49 13.97 20.26 4.76
CA LEU A 49 15.38 20.17 5.06
C LEU A 49 15.92 18.89 4.42
N SER A 50 16.85 19.05 3.48
CA SER A 50 17.41 17.94 2.70
C SER A 50 18.87 17.72 3.06
N LEU A 51 19.24 16.49 3.36
CA LEU A 51 20.61 16.07 3.63
C LEU A 51 21.13 15.28 2.43
N PHE A 52 22.13 15.83 1.74
CA PHE A 52 22.79 15.17 0.62
C PHE A 52 24.12 14.60 1.07
N ASP A 53 24.28 13.28 1.01
CA ASP A 53 25.55 12.64 1.26
C ASP A 53 26.49 12.84 0.06
N SER A 54 27.71 13.30 0.33
CA SER A 54 28.82 13.41 -0.63
C SER A 54 29.16 12.08 -1.33
N SER A 55 28.78 10.94 -0.75
CA SER A 55 28.96 9.61 -1.35
C SER A 55 28.00 9.31 -2.52
N GLY A 56 27.05 10.20 -2.82
CA GLY A 56 26.09 10.04 -3.92
C GLY A 56 24.88 9.17 -3.57
N GLY A 57 24.66 8.88 -2.29
CA GLY A 57 23.46 8.20 -1.81
C GLY A 57 22.17 9.01 -2.06
N GLN A 58 21.02 8.33 -1.94
CA GLN A 58 19.72 8.99 -1.99
C GLN A 58 19.62 10.04 -0.88
N PRO A 59 19.25 11.29 -1.20
CA PRO A 59 19.10 12.33 -0.19
C PRO A 59 18.03 11.99 0.83
N GLU A 60 18.26 12.43 2.06
CA GLU A 60 17.28 12.32 3.13
C GLU A 60 16.49 13.62 3.22
N HIS A 61 15.17 13.52 3.23
CA HIS A 61 14.29 14.68 3.22
C HIS A 61 13.41 14.69 4.46
N LEU A 62 13.52 15.75 5.25
CA LEU A 62 12.65 16.00 6.37
C LEU A 62 11.70 17.13 5.98
N ILE A 63 10.41 16.84 6.04
CA ILE A 63 9.38 17.71 5.50
C ILE A 63 8.33 17.98 6.56
N GLN A 64 7.96 19.25 6.70
CA GLN A 64 6.72 19.64 7.36
C GLN A 64 5.92 20.49 6.39
N PHE A 65 4.71 20.03 6.07
CA PHE A 65 3.83 20.67 5.09
C PHE A 65 2.41 20.78 5.66
N ALA A 66 1.77 21.93 5.47
CA ALA A 66 0.40 22.19 5.85
C ALA A 66 -0.26 23.09 4.80
N MET A 67 -1.36 22.61 4.21
CA MET A 67 -2.08 23.40 3.21
C MET A 67 -2.69 24.66 3.84
N ARG A 68 -3.48 24.51 4.93
CA ARG A 68 -3.97 25.62 5.78
C ARG A 68 -4.30 25.13 7.20
N PRO A 69 -3.97 25.90 8.26
CA PRO A 69 -3.11 27.08 8.25
C PRO A 69 -1.63 26.71 8.00
N GLY A 70 -0.84 27.64 7.44
CA GLY A 70 0.60 27.44 7.25
C GLY A 70 1.37 27.35 8.57
N VAL A 71 2.63 26.89 8.48
CA VAL A 71 3.54 26.66 9.61
C VAL A 71 4.53 27.83 9.79
N PRO A 72 4.90 28.20 11.03
CA PRO A 72 5.94 29.19 11.29
C PRO A 72 7.30 28.72 10.77
N MET A 73 7.95 29.48 9.89
CA MET A 73 9.12 29.04 9.14
C MET A 73 10.30 28.70 10.06
N GLN A 74 10.76 29.62 10.90
CA GLN A 74 12.00 29.42 11.66
C GLN A 74 11.89 28.32 12.72
N SER A 75 10.78 28.26 13.47
CA SER A 75 10.58 27.19 14.45
C SER A 75 10.40 25.81 13.79
N THR A 76 9.77 25.77 12.61
CA THR A 76 9.68 24.53 11.83
C THR A 76 11.05 24.09 11.35
N LEU A 77 11.87 25.02 10.83
CA LEU A 77 13.23 24.75 10.39
C LEU A 77 14.10 24.19 11.53
N PHE A 78 13.98 24.75 12.74
CA PHE A 78 14.64 24.24 13.93
C PHE A 78 14.19 22.81 14.30
N ALA A 79 12.88 22.56 14.32
CA ALA A 79 12.34 21.23 14.60
C ALA A 79 12.82 20.17 13.58
N LEU A 80 12.96 20.55 12.30
CA LEU A 80 13.55 19.70 11.27
C LEU A 80 15.05 19.44 11.50
N CYS A 81 15.80 20.42 12.03
CA CYS A 81 17.20 20.21 12.45
C CYS A 81 17.29 19.20 13.61
N GLU A 82 16.36 19.25 14.58
CA GLU A 82 16.30 18.26 15.66
C GLU A 82 16.01 16.85 15.13
N ALA A 83 15.07 16.74 14.18
CA ALA A 83 14.76 15.48 13.53
C ALA A 83 15.96 14.94 12.74
N ALA A 84 16.65 15.80 11.98
CA ALA A 84 17.86 15.43 11.25
C ALA A 84 18.96 14.93 12.17
N ALA A 85 19.22 15.63 13.29
CA ALA A 85 20.20 15.21 14.27
C ALA A 85 19.84 13.84 14.88
N ARG A 86 18.55 13.57 15.18
CA ARG A 86 18.10 12.25 15.63
C ARG A 86 18.36 11.16 14.60
N THR A 87 18.06 11.40 13.32
CA THR A 87 18.31 10.40 12.26
C THR A 87 19.81 10.12 12.11
N LEU A 88 20.63 11.17 12.06
CA LEU A 88 22.09 11.03 11.92
C LEU A 88 22.71 10.27 13.10
N ARG A 89 22.24 10.48 14.34
CA ARG A 89 22.65 9.65 15.50
C ARG A 89 22.29 8.19 15.32
N GLY A 90 21.07 7.89 14.86
CA GLY A 90 20.63 6.52 14.58
C GLY A 90 21.50 5.81 13.52
N ARG A 91 22.16 6.57 12.65
CA ARG A 91 23.08 6.10 11.61
C ARG A 91 24.55 6.10 12.04
N ASN A 92 24.85 6.39 13.31
CA ASN A 92 26.22 6.52 13.84
C ASN A 92 27.09 7.54 13.06
N VAL A 93 26.49 8.60 12.53
CA VAL A 93 27.23 9.69 11.86
C VAL A 93 27.87 10.59 12.91
N SER A 94 29.16 10.88 12.76
CA SER A 94 29.89 11.71 13.72
C SER A 94 29.72 13.21 13.46
N VAL A 95 29.96 14.04 14.48
CA VAL A 95 30.00 15.50 14.33
C VAL A 95 31.06 15.90 13.29
N ALA A 96 32.21 15.22 13.30
CA ALA A 96 33.29 15.47 12.34
C ALA A 96 32.84 15.29 10.89
N ASP A 97 31.99 14.30 10.61
CA ASP A 97 31.43 14.05 9.28
C ASP A 97 30.55 15.22 8.81
N VAL A 98 29.72 15.76 9.70
CA VAL A 98 28.85 16.90 9.40
C VAL A 98 29.67 18.19 9.22
N THR A 99 30.68 18.41 10.06
CA THR A 99 31.53 19.61 9.96
C THR A 99 32.53 19.55 8.81
N ALA A 100 32.93 18.36 8.37
CA ALA A 100 33.81 18.15 7.23
C ALA A 100 33.09 18.27 5.88
N GLY A 101 31.79 18.60 5.86
CA GLY A 101 31.01 18.74 4.64
C GLY A 101 30.72 17.43 3.93
N LYS A 102 30.77 16.29 4.64
CA LYS A 102 30.30 15.01 4.06
C LYS A 102 28.81 15.02 3.76
N PHE A 103 28.07 15.95 4.38
CA PHE A 103 26.67 16.22 4.10
C PHE A 103 26.49 17.69 3.71
N ALA A 104 25.78 17.93 2.61
CA ALA A 104 25.25 19.25 2.28
C ALA A 104 23.82 19.37 2.82
N VAL A 105 23.54 20.45 3.55
CA VAL A 105 22.22 20.74 4.11
C VAL A 105 21.55 21.81 3.26
N GLU A 106 20.46 21.44 2.60
CA GLU A 106 19.69 22.32 1.71
C GLU A 106 18.31 22.59 2.30
N VAL A 107 17.81 23.81 2.10
CA VAL A 107 16.51 24.25 2.61
C VAL A 107 15.63 24.69 1.46
N THR A 108 14.41 24.15 1.41
CA THR A 108 13.36 24.56 0.47
C THR A 108 12.14 25.04 1.24
N LEU A 109 11.63 26.21 0.87
CA LEU A 109 10.43 26.84 1.41
C LEU A 109 9.33 26.79 0.37
N LEU A 110 8.13 26.39 0.79
CA LEU A 110 6.94 26.35 -0.04
C LEU A 110 5.89 27.34 0.44
N MET A 111 5.32 28.09 -0.48
CA MET A 111 4.29 29.09 -0.24
C MET A 111 3.21 29.00 -1.30
N ASP A 112 2.06 29.61 -1.03
CA ASP A 112 0.99 29.83 -2.01
C ASP A 112 0.58 28.56 -2.81
N PRO A 113 0.13 27.48 -2.13
CA PRO A 113 -0.27 26.25 -2.79
C PRO A 113 -1.54 26.49 -3.63
N THR A 114 -1.50 26.04 -4.88
CA THR A 114 -2.60 26.14 -5.85
C THR A 114 -2.89 24.76 -6.42
N MET A 115 -4.17 24.39 -6.54
CA MET A 115 -4.60 23.16 -7.23
C MET A 115 -4.73 23.44 -8.73
N ASN A 116 -4.15 22.56 -9.56
CA ASN A 116 -4.04 22.69 -11.01
C ASN A 116 -4.74 21.52 -11.73
N GLY A 117 -5.80 20.96 -11.15
CA GLY A 117 -6.51 19.83 -11.73
C GLY A 117 -5.87 18.47 -11.44
N THR A 118 -5.94 17.57 -12.41
CA THR A 118 -5.46 16.18 -12.33
C THR A 118 -4.35 15.92 -13.35
N VAL A 119 -3.66 14.79 -13.27
CA VAL A 119 -2.64 14.44 -14.27
C VAL A 119 -3.26 14.27 -15.65
N ALA A 120 -4.50 13.77 -15.74
CA ALA A 120 -5.22 13.63 -17.00
C ALA A 120 -5.67 14.98 -17.59
N GLU A 121 -6.11 15.91 -16.74
CA GLU A 121 -6.63 17.23 -17.13
C GLU A 121 -5.97 18.35 -16.31
N PRO A 122 -4.67 18.64 -16.56
CA PRO A 122 -3.96 19.66 -15.81
C PRO A 122 -4.24 21.07 -16.34
N ASP A 123 -4.43 22.05 -15.44
CA ASP A 123 -4.45 23.48 -15.77
C ASP A 123 -3.16 24.16 -15.28
N LEU A 124 -2.13 24.14 -16.12
CA LEU A 124 -0.81 24.72 -15.80
C LEU A 124 -0.69 26.21 -16.16
N ARG A 125 -1.79 26.88 -16.55
CA ARG A 125 -1.72 28.30 -16.93
C ARG A 125 -1.32 29.16 -15.72
N GLY A 126 -0.26 29.94 -15.88
CA GLY A 126 0.29 30.78 -14.81
C GLY A 126 1.21 30.04 -13.84
N VAL A 127 1.53 28.76 -14.10
CA VAL A 127 2.63 28.06 -13.42
C VAL A 127 3.93 28.41 -14.12
N GLU A 128 4.78 29.17 -13.43
CA GLU A 128 6.11 29.54 -13.91
C GLU A 128 7.16 28.66 -13.22
N SER A 129 7.81 27.75 -13.95
CA SER A 129 8.80 26.82 -13.37
C SER A 129 9.97 27.50 -12.66
N ARG A 130 10.24 28.77 -13.01
CA ARG A 130 11.31 29.56 -12.40
C ARG A 130 11.15 29.71 -10.89
N ASP A 131 9.90 29.81 -10.43
CA ASP A 131 9.59 30.09 -9.03
C ASP A 131 8.49 29.19 -8.45
N ARG A 132 7.93 28.25 -9.22
CA ARG A 132 6.97 27.26 -8.71
C ARG A 132 7.44 25.82 -8.90
N ALA A 133 7.33 25.04 -7.84
CA ALA A 133 7.39 23.57 -7.90
C ALA A 133 6.04 23.02 -8.36
N LEU A 134 6.06 21.87 -9.04
CA LEU A 134 4.87 21.03 -9.24
C LEU A 134 4.88 19.86 -8.27
N PHE A 135 3.70 19.47 -7.82
CA PHE A 135 3.48 18.40 -6.85
C PHE A 135 2.34 17.52 -7.33
N VAL A 136 2.62 16.24 -7.53
CA VAL A 136 1.64 15.22 -7.92
C VAL A 136 1.38 14.31 -6.72
N VAL A 137 0.10 14.07 -6.43
CA VAL A 137 -0.35 13.20 -5.35
C VAL A 137 -1.31 12.16 -5.91
N ASP A 138 -0.97 10.89 -5.74
CA ASP A 138 -1.82 9.74 -6.04
C ASP A 138 -1.89 8.85 -4.78
N ASN A 139 -2.95 9.01 -4.00
CA ASN A 139 -3.15 8.29 -2.74
C ASN A 139 -2.00 8.47 -1.74
N ASN A 140 -1.26 7.41 -1.41
CA ASN A 140 -0.10 7.44 -0.51
C ASN A 140 1.23 7.70 -1.27
N ARG A 141 1.16 7.96 -2.57
CA ARG A 141 2.30 8.26 -3.43
C ARG A 141 2.30 9.73 -3.77
N SER A 142 3.47 10.35 -3.70
CA SER A 142 3.60 11.72 -4.16
C SER A 142 5.02 12.03 -4.61
N CYS A 143 5.13 12.99 -5.50
CA CYS A 143 6.41 13.52 -5.92
C CYS A 143 6.24 15.01 -6.23
N TRP A 144 7.17 15.79 -5.70
CA TRP A 144 7.33 17.18 -6.11
C TRP A 144 8.60 17.36 -6.94
N VAL A 145 8.56 18.32 -7.85
CA VAL A 145 9.70 18.66 -8.69
C VAL A 145 9.77 20.17 -8.79
N PHE A 146 10.92 20.73 -8.44
CA PHE A 146 11.28 22.11 -8.70
C PHE A 146 12.57 22.11 -9.51
N GLU A 147 12.49 22.60 -10.74
CA GLU A 147 13.65 22.72 -11.63
C GLU A 147 13.41 23.88 -12.61
N PRO A 148 13.91 25.10 -12.30
CA PRO A 148 13.70 26.33 -13.06
C PRO A 148 14.07 26.26 -14.55
N SER A 149 14.92 25.31 -14.94
CA SER A 149 15.33 25.10 -16.34
C SER A 149 14.31 24.32 -17.17
N LYS A 150 13.30 23.68 -16.56
CA LYS A 150 12.28 22.86 -17.24
C LYS A 150 10.99 23.62 -17.49
N SER A 151 10.23 23.24 -18.51
CA SER A 151 8.85 23.71 -18.71
C SER A 151 7.89 23.11 -17.67
N PRO A 152 6.72 23.73 -17.42
CA PRO A 152 5.71 23.15 -16.53
C PRO A 152 5.29 21.73 -16.94
N ASP A 153 5.19 21.45 -18.24
CA ASP A 153 4.89 20.10 -18.75
C ASP A 153 5.99 19.09 -18.41
N GLN A 154 7.26 19.49 -18.51
CA GLN A 154 8.40 18.65 -18.13
C GLN A 154 8.44 18.39 -16.62
N LEU A 155 8.09 19.39 -15.81
CA LEU A 155 7.93 19.23 -14.36
C LEU A 155 6.79 18.26 -14.04
N LEU A 156 5.65 18.37 -14.72
CA LEU A 156 4.50 17.49 -14.51
C LEU A 156 4.84 16.06 -14.89
N ALA A 157 5.52 15.85 -16.03
CA ALA A 157 5.96 14.52 -16.46
C ALA A 157 6.93 13.89 -15.43
N ALA A 158 7.90 14.67 -14.94
CA ALA A 158 8.84 14.21 -13.91
C ALA A 158 8.15 13.89 -12.58
N ALA A 159 7.22 14.74 -12.13
CA ALA A 159 6.46 14.53 -10.90
C ALA A 159 5.53 13.30 -11.02
N THR A 160 4.88 13.13 -12.17
CA THR A 160 4.02 11.97 -12.46
C THR A 160 4.82 10.67 -12.42
N ALA A 161 6.00 10.66 -13.04
CA ALA A 161 6.89 9.51 -13.05
C ALA A 161 7.42 9.18 -11.64
N GLY A 162 7.92 10.19 -10.90
CA GLY A 162 8.45 10.00 -9.55
C GLY A 162 7.38 9.60 -8.52
N ALA A 163 6.14 10.08 -8.69
CA ALA A 163 5.01 9.65 -7.88
C ALA A 163 4.51 8.25 -8.26
N GLN A 164 4.98 7.69 -9.38
CA GLN A 164 4.52 6.39 -9.91
C GLN A 164 2.99 6.36 -10.00
N VAL A 165 2.40 7.37 -10.65
CA VAL A 165 0.95 7.54 -10.77
C VAL A 165 0.32 6.32 -11.44
N MET A 166 -0.72 5.80 -10.80
CA MET A 166 -1.47 4.64 -11.24
C MET A 166 -2.79 5.01 -11.93
N ASN A 167 -3.42 6.10 -11.48
CA ASN A 167 -4.65 6.63 -12.08
C ASN A 167 -4.50 8.14 -12.33
N THR A 168 -4.33 8.50 -13.60
CA THR A 168 -4.13 9.89 -14.02
C THR A 168 -5.38 10.75 -13.82
N GLU A 169 -6.58 10.15 -13.83
CA GLU A 169 -7.84 10.87 -13.64
C GLU A 169 -8.05 11.32 -12.19
N SER A 170 -7.53 10.58 -11.21
CA SER A 170 -7.65 10.92 -9.79
C SER A 170 -6.39 11.55 -9.18
N ALA A 171 -5.23 11.38 -9.82
CA ALA A 171 -3.97 11.94 -9.32
C ALA A 171 -3.99 13.47 -9.39
N ALA A 172 -3.96 14.12 -8.24
CA ALA A 172 -4.09 15.56 -8.11
C ALA A 172 -2.77 16.28 -8.39
N VAL A 173 -2.84 17.41 -9.08
CA VAL A 173 -1.70 18.27 -9.40
C VAL A 173 -1.80 19.56 -8.62
N PHE A 174 -0.75 19.91 -7.88
CA PHE A 174 -0.60 21.16 -7.15
C PHE A 174 0.66 21.91 -7.60
N SER A 175 0.70 23.21 -7.34
CA SER A 175 1.88 24.04 -7.56
C SER A 175 2.10 24.92 -6.34
N CYS A 176 3.35 25.09 -5.94
CA CYS A 176 3.72 25.94 -4.81
C CYS A 176 4.82 26.92 -5.23
N PHE A 177 4.69 28.19 -4.87
CA PHE A 177 5.81 29.12 -4.95
C PHE A 177 6.95 28.60 -4.07
N THR A 178 8.17 28.61 -4.60
CA THR A 178 9.30 27.87 -4.06
C THR A 178 10.53 28.77 -3.97
N GLN A 179 11.14 28.81 -2.79
CA GLN A 179 12.48 29.37 -2.59
C GLN A 179 13.38 28.27 -2.04
N SER A 180 14.53 28.05 -2.67
CA SER A 180 15.41 26.93 -2.36
C SER A 180 16.86 27.40 -2.37
N THR A 181 17.67 26.85 -1.46
CA THR A 181 19.13 27.01 -1.50
C THR A 181 19.76 26.27 -2.69
N ARG A 182 19.06 25.28 -3.24
CA ARG A 182 19.45 24.51 -4.41
C ARG A 182 18.64 24.87 -5.66
N SER A 183 19.27 24.84 -6.83
CA SER A 183 18.62 25.15 -8.11
C SER A 183 17.62 24.10 -8.58
N ALA A 184 17.71 22.85 -8.12
CA ALA A 184 16.74 21.81 -8.46
C ALA A 184 16.54 20.82 -7.31
N ILE A 185 15.31 20.38 -7.11
CA ILE A 185 14.94 19.41 -6.07
C ILE A 185 13.80 18.51 -6.56
N THR A 186 13.96 17.21 -6.31
CA THR A 186 12.94 16.17 -6.51
C THR A 186 12.88 15.36 -5.23
N ILE A 187 11.68 15.14 -4.70
CA ILE A 187 11.47 14.26 -3.53
C ILE A 187 10.28 13.37 -3.83
N GLU A 188 10.60 12.09 -3.80
CA GLU A 188 9.68 11.00 -4.05
C GLU A 188 9.27 10.43 -2.71
N ASN A 189 7.98 10.50 -2.41
CA ASN A 189 7.39 9.80 -1.30
C ASN A 189 6.51 8.69 -1.87
N VAL A 190 7.17 7.60 -2.23
CA VAL A 190 6.55 6.36 -2.73
C VAL A 190 6.89 5.23 -1.76
N PRO A 191 5.94 4.34 -1.42
CA PRO A 191 6.23 3.18 -0.60
C PRO A 191 7.35 2.35 -1.22
N ARG A 192 8.34 1.97 -0.41
CA ARG A 192 9.46 1.13 -0.83
C ARG A 192 9.34 -0.26 -0.20
N PRO A 193 9.71 -1.31 -0.93
CA PRO A 193 9.71 -2.65 -0.40
C PRO A 193 10.74 -2.78 0.73
N VAL A 194 10.37 -3.51 1.78
CA VAL A 194 11.27 -3.79 2.91
C VAL A 194 11.54 -5.28 2.99
N VAL A 195 12.80 -5.63 3.24
CA VAL A 195 13.19 -7.01 3.56
C VAL A 195 12.65 -7.39 4.93
N GLY A 196 11.92 -8.49 5.01
CA GLY A 196 11.37 -8.99 6.27
C GLY A 196 12.26 -9.97 6.99
N ASN A 197 11.85 -10.32 8.20
CA ASN A 197 12.35 -11.51 8.89
C ASN A 197 11.83 -12.79 8.22
N ASP A 198 12.46 -13.93 8.50
CA ASP A 198 12.03 -15.24 7.99
C ASP A 198 10.60 -15.61 8.41
N ALA A 199 10.17 -15.24 9.62
CA ALA A 199 8.83 -15.54 10.10
C ALA A 199 7.93 -14.30 10.01
N ARG A 200 6.72 -14.50 9.50
CA ARG A 200 5.63 -13.55 9.66
C ARG A 200 4.87 -13.83 10.97
N PRO A 201 5.00 -13.00 12.01
CA PRO A 201 4.15 -13.12 13.19
C PRO A 201 2.69 -12.77 12.88
N ALA A 202 1.77 -13.34 13.66
CA ALA A 202 0.37 -12.93 13.64
C ALA A 202 0.24 -11.45 13.99
N ALA A 203 -0.45 -10.70 13.15
CA ALA A 203 -0.74 -9.28 13.32
C ALA A 203 -2.14 -9.04 13.88
N VAL A 204 -3.07 -9.98 13.69
CA VAL A 204 -4.50 -9.80 14.05
C VAL A 204 -5.04 -10.83 15.04
N ALA A 205 -4.14 -11.59 15.67
CA ALA A 205 -4.48 -12.41 16.84
C ALA A 205 -4.98 -11.52 17.99
N GLY A 206 -6.13 -11.87 18.57
CA GLY A 206 -6.83 -11.09 19.58
C GLY A 206 -7.82 -10.05 19.04
N THR A 207 -7.88 -9.84 17.73
CA THR A 207 -8.82 -8.89 17.09
C THR A 207 -9.72 -9.56 16.04
N PHE A 208 -9.14 -10.30 15.10
CA PHE A 208 -9.91 -11.02 14.07
C PHE A 208 -10.22 -12.46 14.46
N TYR A 209 -9.42 -13.02 15.37
CA TYR A 209 -9.61 -14.34 15.95
C TYR A 209 -8.94 -14.39 17.33
N PRO A 210 -9.27 -15.34 18.22
CA PRO A 210 -8.69 -15.40 19.56
C PRO A 210 -7.16 -15.43 19.57
N GLY A 211 -6.56 -14.64 20.47
CA GLY A 211 -5.11 -14.63 20.68
C GLY A 211 -4.59 -15.82 21.50
N ASP A 212 -5.48 -16.47 22.25
CA ASP A 212 -5.18 -17.70 23.00
C ASP A 212 -5.36 -18.94 22.11
N ALA A 213 -4.38 -19.85 22.15
CA ALA A 213 -4.36 -21.03 21.31
C ALA A 213 -5.49 -22.02 21.64
N ALA A 214 -5.88 -22.17 22.90
CA ALA A 214 -6.93 -23.09 23.30
C ALA A 214 -8.32 -22.56 22.89
N GLU A 215 -8.53 -21.26 23.01
CA GLU A 215 -9.75 -20.60 22.52
C GLU A 215 -9.86 -20.66 20.99
N LEU A 216 -8.77 -20.36 20.27
CA LEU A 216 -8.76 -20.46 18.81
C LEU A 216 -9.01 -21.91 18.34
N ASN A 217 -8.43 -22.91 19.00
CA ASN A 217 -8.70 -24.31 18.65
C ASN A 217 -10.18 -24.68 18.82
N ARG A 218 -10.83 -24.27 19.92
CA ARG A 218 -12.27 -24.52 20.12
C ARG A 218 -13.10 -23.84 19.04
N MET A 219 -12.80 -22.58 18.73
CA MET A 219 -13.47 -21.87 17.64
C MET A 219 -13.31 -22.60 16.31
N LEU A 220 -12.10 -23.07 15.97
CA LEU A 220 -11.85 -23.83 14.75
C LEU A 220 -12.60 -25.16 14.71
N ASP A 221 -12.72 -25.87 15.83
CA ASP A 221 -13.51 -27.10 15.94
C ASP A 221 -14.99 -26.84 15.61
N ASP A 222 -15.56 -25.75 16.15
CA ASP A 222 -16.95 -25.36 15.90
C ASP A 222 -17.19 -24.92 14.45
N LEU A 223 -16.24 -24.16 13.88
CA LEU A 223 -16.31 -23.68 12.50
C LEU A 223 -16.23 -24.83 11.49
N LEU A 224 -15.29 -25.77 11.70
CA LEU A 224 -15.13 -26.93 10.84
C LEU A 224 -16.28 -27.91 11.02
N GLY A 225 -16.76 -28.09 12.26
CA GLY A 225 -17.78 -29.05 12.61
C GLY A 225 -17.37 -30.50 12.31
N SER A 226 -18.32 -31.42 12.46
CA SER A 226 -18.12 -32.85 12.18
C SER A 226 -18.44 -33.24 10.73
N ASP A 227 -19.11 -32.37 9.98
CA ASP A 227 -19.51 -32.65 8.60
C ASP A 227 -18.31 -32.61 7.65
N GLN A 228 -18.19 -33.65 6.84
CA GLN A 228 -17.08 -33.89 5.91
C GLN A 228 -17.67 -34.04 4.50
N PRO A 229 -18.00 -32.93 3.82
CA PRO A 229 -18.52 -33.01 2.46
C PRO A 229 -17.50 -33.66 1.53
N ALA A 230 -17.98 -34.24 0.43
CA ALA A 230 -17.11 -34.76 -0.61
C ALA A 230 -16.21 -33.62 -1.13
N LYS A 231 -14.91 -33.90 -1.22
CA LYS A 231 -13.93 -32.98 -1.77
C LYS A 231 -13.88 -33.13 -3.29
N GLU A 232 -13.89 -32.00 -3.98
CA GLU A 232 -13.71 -31.93 -5.43
C GLU A 232 -12.43 -31.17 -5.77
N SER A 233 -11.86 -31.48 -6.93
CA SER A 233 -10.77 -30.69 -7.49
C SER A 233 -11.32 -29.37 -8.05
N TRP A 234 -10.86 -28.27 -7.48
CA TRP A 234 -11.15 -26.91 -7.93
C TRP A 234 -9.84 -26.11 -8.00
N PRO A 235 -9.55 -25.42 -9.12
CA PRO A 235 -8.33 -24.64 -9.25
C PRO A 235 -8.37 -23.35 -8.42
N ALA A 236 -9.57 -22.83 -8.11
CA ALA A 236 -9.71 -21.66 -7.25
C ALA A 236 -10.95 -21.71 -6.34
N VAL A 237 -10.87 -20.93 -5.26
CA VAL A 237 -11.98 -20.62 -4.35
C VAL A 237 -12.00 -19.14 -4.02
N MET A 238 -13.16 -18.64 -3.58
CA MET A 238 -13.28 -17.34 -2.90
C MET A 238 -13.74 -17.55 -1.47
N THR A 239 -13.00 -16.97 -0.52
CA THR A 239 -13.30 -17.00 0.91
C THR A 239 -13.32 -15.60 1.51
N PRO A 240 -14.23 -15.33 2.47
CA PRO A 240 -14.24 -14.07 3.22
C PRO A 240 -13.11 -14.00 4.25
N HIS A 241 -12.72 -12.79 4.64
CA HIS A 241 -11.61 -12.51 5.57
C HIS A 241 -11.95 -11.55 6.72
N ALA A 242 -13.24 -11.26 6.96
CA ALA A 242 -13.66 -10.69 8.24
C ALA A 242 -13.26 -11.59 9.43
N GLY A 243 -13.39 -11.06 10.66
CA GLY A 243 -13.09 -11.83 11.86
C GLY A 243 -13.84 -13.17 11.88
N LEU A 244 -13.20 -14.24 12.37
CA LEU A 244 -13.68 -15.62 12.24
C LEU A 244 -15.07 -15.85 12.85
N ILE A 245 -15.47 -15.03 13.82
CA ILE A 245 -16.82 -15.05 14.39
C ILE A 245 -17.91 -14.68 13.36
N TYR A 246 -17.60 -13.85 12.37
CA TYR A 246 -18.54 -13.39 11.36
C TYR A 246 -18.55 -14.28 10.12
N SER A 247 -17.37 -14.60 9.60
CA SER A 247 -17.23 -15.18 8.26
C SER A 247 -16.51 -16.54 8.25
N GLY A 248 -15.92 -16.93 9.38
CA GLY A 248 -15.09 -18.13 9.48
C GLY A 248 -15.83 -19.42 9.13
N ARG A 249 -17.14 -19.49 9.39
CA ARG A 249 -17.96 -20.67 9.06
C ARG A 249 -18.09 -20.82 7.54
N LEU A 250 -18.35 -19.73 6.84
CA LEU A 250 -18.45 -19.74 5.38
C LEU A 250 -17.11 -20.07 4.73
N ALA A 251 -16.01 -19.50 5.24
CA ALA A 251 -14.66 -19.84 4.78
C ALA A 251 -14.33 -21.33 4.99
N ALA A 252 -14.64 -21.89 6.17
CA ALA A 252 -14.47 -23.31 6.47
C ALA A 252 -15.34 -24.19 5.56
N ASP A 253 -16.59 -23.81 5.31
CA ASP A 253 -17.50 -24.55 4.45
C ASP A 253 -17.02 -24.58 2.99
N VAL A 254 -16.41 -23.51 2.49
CA VAL A 254 -15.75 -23.49 1.16
C VAL A 254 -14.55 -24.45 1.14
N LEU A 255 -13.60 -24.27 2.06
CA LEU A 255 -12.33 -25.01 2.04
C LEU A 255 -12.50 -26.52 2.30
N LYS A 256 -13.52 -26.93 3.08
CA LYS A 256 -13.83 -28.35 3.30
C LYS A 256 -14.26 -29.09 2.02
N ARG A 257 -14.74 -28.38 1.00
CA ARG A 257 -15.26 -28.96 -0.26
C ARG A 257 -14.18 -29.13 -1.33
N VAL A 258 -12.93 -28.72 -1.05
CA VAL A 258 -11.86 -28.70 -2.06
C VAL A 258 -10.72 -29.64 -1.67
N GLU A 259 -10.15 -30.30 -2.67
CA GLU A 259 -8.86 -30.97 -2.56
C GLU A 259 -7.74 -29.93 -2.50
N ILE A 260 -7.26 -29.61 -1.29
CA ILE A 260 -6.20 -28.62 -1.09
C ILE A 260 -4.84 -29.26 -1.45
N PRO A 261 -4.12 -28.75 -2.49
CA PRO A 261 -2.82 -29.26 -2.88
C PRO A 261 -1.70 -28.76 -1.95
N GLU A 262 -0.46 -29.20 -2.20
CA GLU A 262 0.71 -28.81 -1.40
C GLU A 262 1.02 -27.31 -1.49
N THR A 263 0.58 -26.62 -2.55
CA THR A 263 0.81 -25.18 -2.73
C THR A 263 -0.51 -24.44 -2.76
N VAL A 264 -0.67 -23.46 -1.88
CA VAL A 264 -1.81 -22.55 -1.85
C VAL A 264 -1.30 -21.14 -2.10
N ILE A 265 -1.88 -20.44 -3.06
CA ILE A 265 -1.59 -19.03 -3.32
C ILE A 265 -2.82 -18.23 -2.87
N VAL A 266 -2.68 -17.49 -1.78
CA VAL A 266 -3.74 -16.61 -1.26
C VAL A 266 -3.51 -15.21 -1.82
N ILE A 267 -4.47 -14.71 -2.59
CA ILE A 267 -4.45 -13.37 -3.17
C ILE A 267 -5.54 -12.56 -2.49
N GLY A 268 -5.14 -11.56 -1.71
CA GLY A 268 -6.06 -10.71 -0.95
C GLY A 268 -5.82 -9.23 -1.21
N PRO A 269 -6.80 -8.37 -0.90
CA PRO A 269 -6.61 -6.93 -0.95
C PRO A 269 -5.58 -6.46 0.07
N LYS A 270 -4.94 -5.33 -0.23
CA LYS A 270 -4.10 -4.58 0.71
C LYS A 270 -4.92 -3.46 1.35
N HIS A 271 -5.26 -3.61 2.62
CA HIS A 271 -5.99 -2.64 3.43
C HIS A 271 -5.06 -1.62 4.11
N THR A 272 -3.78 -1.98 4.29
CA THR A 272 -2.81 -1.10 4.96
C THR A 272 -2.13 -0.15 3.97
N ARG A 273 -1.65 1.00 4.47
CA ARG A 273 -0.84 1.93 3.67
C ARG A 273 0.64 1.55 3.60
N LEU A 274 1.03 0.48 4.28
CA LEU A 274 2.41 0.03 4.37
C LEU A 274 2.81 -0.67 3.06
N GLY A 275 4.08 -0.51 2.69
CA GLY A 275 4.66 -1.21 1.56
C GLY A 275 4.07 -0.87 0.18
N VAL A 276 4.61 -1.52 -0.84
CA VAL A 276 4.24 -1.34 -2.26
C VAL A 276 2.81 -1.78 -2.53
N GLU A 277 2.23 -1.34 -3.65
CA GLU A 277 0.84 -1.70 -3.97
C GLU A 277 0.67 -3.19 -4.18
N TRP A 278 1.55 -3.84 -4.95
CA TRP A 278 1.45 -5.25 -5.28
C TRP A 278 2.63 -5.98 -4.69
N ALA A 279 2.37 -6.72 -3.61
CA ALA A 279 3.39 -7.36 -2.81
C ALA A 279 3.19 -8.87 -2.74
N VAL A 280 4.29 -9.61 -2.71
CA VAL A 280 4.32 -11.01 -2.30
C VAL A 280 5.14 -11.15 -1.03
N ALA A 281 4.67 -12.01 -0.13
CA ALA A 281 5.26 -12.20 1.18
C ALA A 281 6.68 -12.79 1.06
N PRO A 282 7.72 -12.13 1.62
CA PRO A 282 9.10 -12.61 1.54
C PRO A 282 9.45 -13.62 2.64
N HIS A 283 8.47 -14.11 3.39
CA HIS A 283 8.67 -14.92 4.57
C HIS A 283 8.86 -16.41 4.21
N ARG A 284 9.48 -17.17 5.12
CA ARG A 284 9.60 -18.64 5.08
C ARG A 284 8.49 -19.34 5.84
N VAL A 285 7.89 -18.68 6.83
CA VAL A 285 6.88 -19.26 7.71
C VAL A 285 5.84 -18.21 8.10
N TRP A 286 4.57 -18.60 8.15
CA TRP A 286 3.47 -17.85 8.75
C TRP A 286 3.16 -18.38 10.15
N LYS A 287 3.11 -17.51 11.15
CA LYS A 287 2.82 -17.89 12.54
C LYS A 287 1.46 -17.36 13.00
N PHE A 288 0.75 -18.18 13.77
CA PHE A 288 -0.51 -17.85 14.44
C PHE A 288 -0.61 -18.63 15.77
N PRO A 289 -1.54 -18.29 16.68
CA PRO A 289 -1.53 -18.84 18.04
C PRO A 289 -1.55 -20.37 18.12
N THR A 290 -2.23 -21.05 17.19
CA THR A 290 -2.36 -22.51 17.17
C THR A 290 -1.23 -23.23 16.43
N GLY A 291 -0.31 -22.53 15.77
CA GLY A 291 0.78 -23.15 15.03
C GLY A 291 1.40 -22.27 13.95
N GLU A 292 1.96 -22.94 12.95
CA GLU A 292 2.59 -22.28 11.81
C GLU A 292 2.36 -23.03 10.50
N LEU A 293 2.44 -22.31 9.39
CA LEU A 293 2.42 -22.86 8.03
C LEU A 293 3.69 -22.45 7.30
N ALA A 294 4.24 -23.38 6.52
CA ALA A 294 5.36 -23.07 5.64
C ALA A 294 4.92 -22.07 4.56
N ALA A 295 5.81 -21.17 4.18
CA ALA A 295 5.67 -20.38 2.96
C ALA A 295 6.56 -20.96 1.85
N ASP A 296 6.50 -20.37 0.65
CA ASP A 296 7.34 -20.76 -0.48
C ASP A 296 8.07 -19.54 -1.08
N PRO A 297 9.23 -19.15 -0.51
CA PRO A 297 9.98 -17.99 -0.98
C PRO A 297 10.56 -18.19 -2.40
N ASP A 298 10.79 -19.44 -2.82
CA ASP A 298 11.28 -19.73 -4.17
C ASP A 298 10.17 -19.48 -5.21
N LEU A 299 8.94 -19.91 -4.91
CA LEU A 299 7.78 -19.56 -5.72
C LEU A 299 7.50 -18.05 -5.70
N ALA A 300 7.63 -17.38 -4.54
CA ALA A 300 7.51 -15.93 -4.44
C ALA A 300 8.50 -15.19 -5.35
N ALA A 301 9.77 -15.63 -5.37
CA ALA A 301 10.80 -15.06 -6.25
C ALA A 301 10.48 -15.28 -7.75
N ARG A 302 9.97 -16.46 -8.11
CA ARG A 302 9.53 -16.75 -9.49
C ARG A 302 8.36 -15.87 -9.93
N LEU A 303 7.40 -15.62 -9.03
CA LEU A 303 6.29 -14.71 -9.29
C LEU A 303 6.78 -13.29 -9.56
N VAL A 304 7.70 -12.76 -8.73
CA VAL A 304 8.31 -11.43 -8.95
C VAL A 304 9.04 -11.35 -10.29
N ALA A 305 9.74 -12.41 -10.70
CA ALA A 305 10.45 -12.43 -11.96
C ALA A 305 9.54 -12.39 -13.20
N LYS A 306 8.28 -12.85 -13.07
CA LYS A 306 7.34 -12.99 -14.19
C LYS A 306 6.23 -11.95 -14.19
N ILE A 307 5.92 -11.33 -13.06
CA ILE A 307 4.80 -10.42 -12.89
C ILE A 307 5.30 -8.98 -12.76
N PRO A 308 5.08 -8.12 -13.77
CA PRO A 308 5.48 -6.72 -13.71
C PRO A 308 4.87 -5.98 -12.50
N GLY A 309 5.72 -5.31 -11.73
CA GLY A 309 5.31 -4.50 -10.59
C GLY A 309 4.95 -5.28 -9.32
N LEU A 310 5.03 -6.62 -9.31
CA LEU A 310 4.98 -7.42 -8.09
C LEU A 310 6.35 -7.39 -7.41
N THR A 311 6.40 -7.21 -6.09
CA THR A 311 7.68 -7.15 -5.36
C THR A 311 7.62 -7.91 -4.04
N LEU A 312 8.76 -8.46 -3.61
CA LEU A 312 8.94 -9.00 -2.26
C LEU A 312 8.92 -7.85 -1.25
N ASP A 313 7.91 -7.81 -0.37
CA ASP A 313 7.78 -6.69 0.58
C ASP A 313 7.13 -7.08 1.90
N ALA A 314 7.93 -7.17 2.96
CA ALA A 314 7.43 -7.49 4.29
C ALA A 314 6.56 -6.39 4.90
N ALA A 315 6.78 -5.12 4.54
CA ALA A 315 6.00 -4.00 5.10
C ALA A 315 4.54 -4.07 4.66
N ALA A 316 4.29 -4.39 3.38
CA ALA A 316 2.94 -4.58 2.85
C ALA A 316 2.17 -5.68 3.57
N HIS A 317 2.88 -6.70 4.04
CA HIS A 317 2.28 -7.80 4.76
C HIS A 317 2.14 -7.50 6.25
N GLN A 318 3.07 -6.79 6.90
CA GLN A 318 3.25 -6.69 8.36
C GLN A 318 1.98 -6.56 9.21
N GLN A 319 0.99 -5.78 8.76
CA GLN A 319 -0.29 -5.57 9.45
C GLN A 319 -1.51 -5.95 8.60
N GLU A 320 -1.28 -6.58 7.44
CA GLU A 320 -2.33 -7.04 6.54
C GLU A 320 -2.97 -8.34 7.07
N HIS A 321 -4.29 -8.41 6.98
CA HIS A 321 -5.11 -9.46 7.58
C HIS A 321 -5.80 -10.36 6.56
N ALA A 322 -6.03 -9.90 5.32
CA ALA A 322 -6.78 -10.65 4.32
C ALA A 322 -6.23 -12.08 4.13
N ILE A 323 -4.91 -12.22 4.10
CA ILE A 323 -4.23 -13.53 4.01
C ILE A 323 -4.23 -14.25 5.36
N GLU A 324 -3.97 -13.53 6.45
CA GLU A 324 -3.69 -14.11 7.77
C GLU A 324 -4.91 -14.83 8.37
N VAL A 325 -6.11 -14.29 8.17
CA VAL A 325 -7.37 -14.81 8.75
C VAL A 325 -7.71 -16.21 8.22
N GLU A 326 -7.26 -16.55 7.01
CA GLU A 326 -7.52 -17.85 6.38
C GLU A 326 -6.57 -18.94 6.88
N LEU A 327 -5.39 -18.57 7.39
CA LEU A 327 -4.31 -19.49 7.75
C LEU A 327 -4.70 -20.51 8.82
N PRO A 328 -5.41 -20.15 9.91
CA PRO A 328 -5.79 -21.14 10.92
C PRO A 328 -6.70 -22.23 10.36
N ILE A 329 -7.62 -21.90 9.45
CA ILE A 329 -8.50 -22.88 8.81
C ILE A 329 -7.71 -23.75 7.83
N LEU A 330 -6.87 -23.13 6.99
CA LEU A 330 -5.98 -23.86 6.07
C LEU A 330 -5.05 -24.82 6.81
N HIS A 331 -4.50 -24.41 7.95
CA HIS A 331 -3.63 -25.25 8.76
C HIS A 331 -4.34 -26.50 9.29
N ARG A 332 -5.60 -26.38 9.69
CA ARG A 332 -6.40 -27.52 10.16
C ARG A 332 -6.74 -28.50 9.03
N LEU A 333 -6.94 -28.00 7.81
CA LEU A 333 -7.36 -28.81 6.66
C LEU A 333 -6.18 -29.38 5.86
N ALA A 334 -5.06 -28.68 5.83
CA ALA A 334 -3.88 -29.01 5.03
C ALA A 334 -2.58 -28.54 5.74
N PRO A 335 -2.19 -29.16 6.88
CA PRO A 335 -1.05 -28.72 7.68
C PRO A 335 0.31 -28.82 6.96
N HIS A 336 0.38 -29.58 5.86
CA HIS A 336 1.59 -29.73 5.03
C HIS A 336 1.64 -28.75 3.86
N ALA A 337 0.59 -27.97 3.62
CA ALA A 337 0.57 -27.02 2.53
C ALA A 337 1.54 -25.86 2.80
N LYS A 338 2.16 -25.37 1.72
CA LYS A 338 2.91 -24.12 1.68
C LYS A 338 2.01 -23.01 1.18
N VAL A 339 2.01 -21.88 1.88
CA VAL A 339 1.18 -20.72 1.54
C VAL A 339 2.04 -19.57 0.99
N VAL A 340 1.74 -19.14 -0.23
CA VAL A 340 2.25 -17.88 -0.80
C VAL A 340 1.16 -16.83 -0.69
N GLY A 341 1.44 -15.76 0.06
CA GLY A 341 0.51 -14.65 0.24
C GLY A 341 0.84 -13.49 -0.68
N ILE A 342 -0.15 -13.00 -1.43
CA ILE A 342 -0.04 -11.86 -2.33
C ILE A 342 -1.04 -10.79 -1.89
N ALA A 343 -0.55 -9.60 -1.58
CA ALA A 343 -1.36 -8.44 -1.22
C ALA A 343 -1.50 -7.50 -2.41
N ILE A 344 -2.74 -7.19 -2.80
CA ILE A 344 -3.09 -6.38 -3.96
C ILE A 344 -3.75 -5.07 -3.50
N GLY A 345 -3.01 -3.97 -3.63
CA GLY A 345 -3.53 -2.61 -3.50
C GLY A 345 -4.21 -2.13 -4.80
N GLY A 346 -4.06 -0.84 -5.12
CA GLY A 346 -4.68 -0.22 -6.29
C GLY A 346 -4.20 -0.80 -7.63
N GLY A 347 -5.09 -0.82 -8.62
CA GLY A 347 -4.84 -1.37 -9.95
C GLY A 347 -5.95 -1.04 -10.94
N ASN A 348 -5.72 -1.41 -12.20
CA ASN A 348 -6.68 -1.28 -13.30
C ASN A 348 -6.71 -2.57 -14.13
N TRP A 349 -7.60 -2.64 -15.13
CA TRP A 349 -7.75 -3.81 -16.00
C TRP A 349 -6.42 -4.27 -16.62
N ASP A 350 -5.67 -3.36 -17.24
CA ASP A 350 -4.45 -3.71 -17.96
C ASP A 350 -3.39 -4.32 -17.03
N ARG A 351 -3.27 -3.79 -15.81
CA ARG A 351 -2.39 -4.37 -14.80
C ARG A 351 -2.88 -5.74 -14.37
N CYS A 352 -4.19 -5.92 -14.12
CA CYS A 352 -4.74 -7.24 -13.75
C CYS A 352 -4.47 -8.28 -14.85
N GLN A 353 -4.59 -7.90 -16.12
CA GLN A 353 -4.30 -8.77 -17.26
C GLN A 353 -2.81 -9.15 -17.32
N GLN A 354 -1.91 -8.18 -17.13
CA GLN A 354 -0.46 -8.45 -17.07
C GLN A 354 -0.11 -9.37 -15.90
N PHE A 355 -0.73 -9.15 -14.73
CA PHE A 355 -0.56 -10.02 -13.57
C PHE A 355 -1.00 -11.45 -13.89
N ALA A 356 -2.22 -11.59 -14.39
CA ALA A 356 -2.82 -12.90 -14.66
C ALA A 356 -2.00 -13.70 -15.68
N ARG A 357 -1.50 -13.05 -16.72
CA ARG A 357 -0.59 -13.69 -17.69
C ARG A 357 0.69 -14.19 -17.02
N GLY A 358 1.36 -13.36 -16.21
CA GLY A 358 2.57 -13.75 -15.50
C GLY A 358 2.32 -14.87 -14.48
N LEU A 359 1.21 -14.83 -13.75
CA LEU A 359 0.80 -15.89 -12.84
C LEU A 359 0.51 -17.20 -13.59
N ALA A 360 -0.20 -17.15 -14.71
CA ALA A 360 -0.48 -18.32 -15.54
C ALA A 360 0.80 -18.94 -16.10
N GLU A 361 1.78 -18.13 -16.53
CA GLU A 361 3.11 -18.62 -16.93
C GLU A 361 3.81 -19.38 -15.80
N VAL A 362 3.84 -18.82 -14.58
CA VAL A 362 4.43 -19.50 -13.41
C VAL A 362 3.70 -20.81 -13.10
N ILE A 363 2.37 -20.81 -13.12
CA ILE A 363 1.56 -22.01 -12.82
C ILE A 363 1.83 -23.13 -13.82
N ARG A 364 1.96 -22.82 -15.13
CA ARG A 364 2.29 -23.83 -16.16
C ARG A 364 3.65 -24.49 -15.94
N GLU A 365 4.58 -23.78 -15.30
CA GLU A 365 5.91 -24.28 -14.97
C GLU A 365 5.96 -25.07 -13.64
N LEU A 366 4.86 -25.14 -12.87
CA LEU A 366 4.81 -25.90 -11.63
C LEU A 366 4.57 -27.40 -11.89
N PRO A 367 5.15 -28.30 -11.08
CA PRO A 367 4.94 -29.74 -11.25
C PRO A 367 3.50 -30.17 -10.94
N ARG A 368 2.79 -29.40 -10.10
CA ARG A 368 1.38 -29.55 -9.78
C ARG A 368 0.74 -28.17 -9.68
N PRO A 369 -0.52 -28.01 -10.11
CA PRO A 369 -1.21 -26.73 -9.98
C PRO A 369 -1.44 -26.40 -8.49
N PRO A 370 -1.29 -25.12 -8.09
CA PRO A 370 -1.67 -24.68 -6.76
C PRO A 370 -3.19 -24.50 -6.65
N LEU A 371 -3.69 -24.38 -5.42
CA LEU A 371 -5.01 -23.81 -5.18
C LEU A 371 -4.89 -22.29 -5.12
N LEU A 372 -5.66 -21.57 -5.93
CA LEU A 372 -5.77 -20.12 -5.86
C LEU A 372 -6.90 -19.75 -4.90
N VAL A 373 -6.60 -18.99 -3.85
CA VAL A 373 -7.59 -18.49 -2.91
C VAL A 373 -7.78 -16.99 -3.13
N ILE A 374 -8.97 -16.61 -3.58
CA ILE A 374 -9.42 -15.22 -3.63
C ILE A 374 -9.90 -14.86 -2.23
N SER A 375 -9.15 -14.01 -1.54
CA SER A 375 -9.55 -13.50 -0.25
C SER A 375 -10.40 -12.25 -0.44
N SER A 376 -11.71 -12.32 -0.17
CA SER A 376 -12.63 -11.20 -0.38
C SER A 376 -13.85 -11.24 0.53
N ASP A 377 -14.08 -10.13 1.23
CA ASP A 377 -15.42 -9.73 1.65
C ASP A 377 -16.15 -9.01 0.49
N MET A 378 -17.47 -8.85 0.62
CA MET A 378 -18.33 -8.21 -0.38
C MET A 378 -18.55 -6.72 -0.04
N ASN A 379 -19.75 -6.17 -0.24
CA ASN A 379 -20.03 -4.78 0.06
C ASN A 379 -19.99 -4.48 1.57
N HIS A 380 -19.52 -3.28 1.89
CA HIS A 380 -19.34 -2.77 3.24
C HIS A 380 -20.32 -1.63 3.54
N PHE A 381 -20.84 -1.67 4.76
CA PHE A 381 -21.46 -0.58 5.49
C PHE A 381 -22.75 0.00 4.91
N ALA A 382 -23.43 -0.74 4.04
CA ALA A 382 -24.83 -0.47 3.70
C ALA A 382 -25.78 -1.11 4.73
N ARG A 383 -27.06 -0.72 4.69
CA ARG A 383 -28.12 -1.46 5.39
C ARG A 383 -28.23 -2.86 4.79
N ASP A 384 -28.65 -3.86 5.57
CA ASP A 384 -28.64 -5.28 5.17
C ASP A 384 -29.38 -5.55 3.85
N ASP A 385 -30.53 -4.91 3.62
CA ASP A 385 -31.31 -5.03 2.37
C ASP A 385 -30.55 -4.50 1.15
N GLU A 386 -29.97 -3.30 1.27
CA GLU A 386 -29.17 -2.70 0.21
C GLU A 386 -27.84 -3.42 0.00
N ASN A 387 -27.21 -3.91 1.07
CA ASN A 387 -25.98 -4.68 0.98
C ASN A 387 -26.19 -5.97 0.20
N ARG A 388 -27.26 -6.71 0.50
CA ARG A 388 -27.66 -7.92 -0.23
C ARG A 388 -27.92 -7.63 -1.70
N ARG A 389 -28.59 -6.51 -2.01
CA ARG A 389 -28.83 -6.09 -3.40
C ARG A 389 -27.53 -5.83 -4.15
N LEU A 390 -26.60 -5.07 -3.57
CA LEU A 390 -25.31 -4.75 -4.18
C LEU A 390 -24.43 -5.99 -4.32
N ASP A 391 -24.41 -6.86 -3.31
CA ASP A 391 -23.65 -8.10 -3.34
C ASP A 391 -24.15 -9.06 -4.41
N GLU A 392 -25.47 -9.18 -4.59
CA GLU A 392 -26.04 -10.02 -5.65
C GLU A 392 -25.68 -9.49 -7.04
N ILE A 393 -25.58 -8.16 -7.22
CA ILE A 393 -25.09 -7.57 -8.48
C ILE A 393 -23.64 -7.99 -8.75
N ALA A 394 -22.78 -7.93 -7.73
CA ALA A 394 -21.38 -8.36 -7.86
C ALA A 394 -21.26 -9.88 -8.08
N LEU A 395 -22.04 -10.70 -7.37
CA LEU A 395 -22.03 -12.16 -7.51
C LEU A 395 -22.56 -12.62 -8.85
N ALA A 396 -23.66 -12.02 -9.34
CA ALA A 396 -24.16 -12.31 -10.67
C ALA A 396 -23.11 -11.98 -11.75
N ALA A 397 -22.36 -10.88 -11.59
CA ALA A 397 -21.26 -10.54 -12.49
C ALA A 397 -20.10 -11.54 -12.38
N PHE A 398 -19.74 -11.98 -11.17
CA PHE A 398 -18.72 -13.00 -10.93
C PHE A 398 -19.10 -14.35 -11.59
N GLU A 399 -20.36 -14.75 -11.47
CA GLU A 399 -20.91 -16.01 -11.99
C GLU A 399 -21.00 -16.04 -13.52
N THR A 400 -20.86 -14.89 -14.20
CA THR A 400 -20.71 -14.87 -15.66
C THR A 400 -19.37 -15.44 -16.13
N LEU A 401 -18.40 -15.61 -15.22
CA LEU A 401 -17.03 -16.03 -15.52
C LEU A 401 -16.32 -15.09 -16.52
N ASP A 402 -16.72 -13.81 -16.56
CA ASP A 402 -16.02 -12.76 -17.28
C ASP A 402 -15.34 -11.80 -16.29
N PRO A 403 -13.99 -11.87 -16.16
CA PRO A 403 -13.23 -11.01 -15.27
C PRO A 403 -13.44 -9.51 -15.51
N ARG A 404 -13.64 -9.10 -16.79
CA ARG A 404 -13.84 -7.69 -17.14
C ARG A 404 -15.22 -7.23 -16.69
N THR A 405 -16.24 -8.06 -16.91
CA THR A 405 -17.61 -7.79 -16.46
C THR A 405 -17.68 -7.63 -14.95
N LEU A 406 -16.98 -8.46 -14.17
CA LEU A 406 -16.90 -8.29 -12.72
C LEU A 406 -16.31 -6.92 -12.33
N LEU A 407 -15.12 -6.61 -12.85
CA LEU A 407 -14.40 -5.36 -12.53
C LEU A 407 -15.24 -4.12 -12.89
N ASP A 408 -15.77 -4.09 -14.11
CA ASP A 408 -16.61 -3.01 -14.60
C ASP A 408 -17.88 -2.86 -13.75
N THR A 409 -18.53 -3.96 -13.39
CA THR A 409 -19.78 -3.95 -12.62
C THR A 409 -19.56 -3.41 -11.23
N VAL A 410 -18.56 -3.92 -10.51
CA VAL A 410 -18.22 -3.45 -9.15
C VAL A 410 -17.86 -1.97 -9.17
N THR A 411 -17.03 -1.54 -10.14
CA THR A 411 -16.60 -0.13 -10.26
C THR A 411 -17.77 0.79 -10.59
N LYS A 412 -18.58 0.48 -11.61
CA LYS A 412 -19.70 1.33 -12.07
C LYS A 412 -20.80 1.46 -11.03
N ASN A 413 -21.03 0.43 -10.22
CA ASN A 413 -22.03 0.44 -9.16
C ASN A 413 -21.47 0.93 -7.81
N ALA A 414 -20.20 1.34 -7.75
CA ALA A 414 -19.51 1.74 -6.52
C ALA A 414 -19.64 0.70 -5.38
N ILE A 415 -19.58 -0.59 -5.73
CA ILE A 415 -19.67 -1.69 -4.78
C ILE A 415 -18.33 -1.81 -4.06
N SER A 416 -18.35 -1.80 -2.72
CA SER A 416 -17.13 -1.79 -1.90
C SER A 416 -16.57 -3.20 -1.64
N MET A 417 -16.64 -4.08 -2.64
CA MET A 417 -16.04 -5.42 -2.60
C MET A 417 -14.51 -5.30 -2.51
N CYS A 418 -13.93 -5.66 -1.37
CA CYS A 418 -12.51 -5.41 -1.12
C CYS A 418 -11.61 -6.24 -2.05
N GLY A 419 -11.98 -7.50 -2.33
CA GLY A 419 -11.20 -8.41 -3.17
C GLY A 419 -11.55 -8.41 -4.66
N VAL A 420 -12.15 -7.33 -5.21
CA VAL A 420 -12.48 -7.27 -6.64
C VAL A 420 -11.26 -7.45 -7.55
N LEU A 421 -10.12 -6.81 -7.22
CA LEU A 421 -8.89 -6.96 -8.01
C LEU A 421 -8.29 -8.38 -7.87
N PRO A 422 -8.14 -8.96 -6.66
CA PRO A 422 -7.82 -10.38 -6.50
C PRO A 422 -8.73 -11.31 -7.31
N ALA A 423 -10.04 -11.12 -7.25
CA ALA A 423 -11.01 -11.92 -7.99
C ALA A 423 -10.79 -11.80 -9.51
N THR A 424 -10.69 -10.58 -10.04
CA THR A 424 -10.40 -10.33 -11.46
C THR A 424 -9.11 -11.00 -11.90
N ILE A 425 -8.03 -10.89 -11.10
CA ILE A 425 -6.74 -11.51 -11.40
C ILE A 425 -6.86 -13.04 -11.47
N VAL A 426 -7.52 -13.67 -10.49
CA VAL A 426 -7.65 -15.13 -10.47
C VAL A 426 -8.52 -15.62 -11.60
N LEU A 427 -9.69 -15.01 -11.83
CA LEU A 427 -10.55 -15.38 -12.96
C LEU A 427 -9.81 -15.23 -14.30
N GLU A 428 -9.09 -14.13 -14.49
CA GLU A 428 -8.28 -13.93 -15.70
C GLU A 428 -7.16 -14.96 -15.83
N THR A 429 -6.51 -15.34 -14.72
CA THR A 429 -5.47 -16.37 -14.69
C THR A 429 -6.05 -17.72 -15.11
N LEU A 430 -7.21 -18.09 -14.58
CA LEU A 430 -7.91 -19.32 -14.96
C LEU A 430 -8.31 -19.31 -16.44
N ARG A 431 -8.76 -18.16 -16.96
CA ARG A 431 -9.06 -17.97 -18.39
C ARG A 431 -7.82 -18.21 -19.26
N GLU A 432 -6.68 -17.63 -18.89
CA GLU A 432 -5.39 -17.84 -19.56
C GLU A 432 -4.94 -19.31 -19.53
N LEU A 433 -5.25 -20.03 -18.43
CA LEU A 433 -4.96 -21.46 -18.28
C LEU A 433 -5.96 -22.39 -18.99
N GLY A 434 -7.08 -21.86 -19.51
CA GLY A 434 -8.18 -22.67 -20.06
C GLY A 434 -8.95 -23.46 -19.00
N GLN A 435 -8.93 -22.97 -17.75
CA GLN A 435 -9.54 -23.57 -16.55
C GLN A 435 -10.64 -22.66 -15.96
N LEU A 436 -11.34 -21.92 -16.82
CA LEU A 436 -12.47 -21.08 -16.40
C LEU A 436 -13.71 -21.51 -17.19
N GLY A 437 -14.51 -22.39 -16.60
CA GLY A 437 -15.70 -22.97 -17.24
C GLY A 437 -16.90 -23.17 -16.31
N ARG A 438 -16.72 -23.14 -14.98
CA ARG A 438 -17.79 -23.27 -13.99
C ARG A 438 -17.52 -22.46 -12.73
N SER A 439 -18.60 -22.05 -12.07
CA SER A 439 -18.58 -21.58 -10.69
C SER A 439 -19.69 -22.23 -9.88
N GLN A 440 -19.50 -22.29 -8.56
CA GLN A 440 -20.51 -22.73 -7.63
C GLN A 440 -20.49 -21.85 -6.39
N ARG A 441 -21.65 -21.25 -6.07
CA ARG A 441 -21.87 -20.52 -4.82
C ARG A 441 -22.09 -21.52 -3.68
N VAL A 442 -21.18 -21.52 -2.71
CA VAL A 442 -21.27 -22.35 -1.49
C VAL A 442 -22.23 -21.72 -0.49
N GLY A 443 -22.20 -20.40 -0.38
CA GLY A 443 -23.08 -19.67 0.53
C GLY A 443 -22.87 -18.16 0.46
N TYR A 444 -23.80 -17.46 1.11
CA TYR A 444 -23.78 -16.02 1.27
C TYR A 444 -24.32 -15.67 2.67
N ALA A 445 -23.69 -14.70 3.33
CA ALA A 445 -24.07 -14.22 4.65
C ALA A 445 -23.75 -12.72 4.80
N THR A 446 -24.26 -12.09 5.85
CA THR A 446 -23.83 -10.74 6.26
C THR A 446 -23.51 -10.73 7.76
N SER A 447 -22.81 -9.69 8.23
CA SER A 447 -22.52 -9.52 9.65
C SER A 447 -23.79 -9.44 10.53
N ALA A 448 -24.95 -9.13 9.95
CA ALA A 448 -26.24 -9.15 10.64
C ALA A 448 -26.68 -10.57 11.03
N ASP A 449 -26.22 -11.60 10.33
CA ASP A 449 -26.57 -13.00 10.66
C ASP A 449 -25.97 -13.41 12.02
N VAL A 450 -24.91 -12.73 12.47
CA VAL A 450 -24.27 -12.94 13.78
C VAL A 450 -24.71 -11.89 14.81
N THR A 451 -24.77 -10.62 14.41
CA THR A 451 -25.02 -9.50 15.36
C THR A 451 -26.49 -9.14 15.54
N GLY A 452 -27.35 -9.48 14.57
CA GLY A 452 -28.72 -8.98 14.47
C GLY A 452 -28.84 -7.50 14.03
N ASP A 453 -27.73 -6.75 13.94
CA ASP A 453 -27.74 -5.35 13.51
C ASP A 453 -27.76 -5.26 11.98
N LYS A 454 -28.89 -4.77 11.46
CA LYS A 454 -29.13 -4.61 10.01
C LYS A 454 -28.87 -3.19 9.51
N SER A 455 -28.45 -2.27 10.38
CA SER A 455 -28.29 -0.86 10.02
C SER A 455 -27.04 -0.59 9.19
N ARG A 456 -26.00 -1.41 9.38
CA ARG A 456 -24.69 -1.27 8.75
C ARG A 456 -23.96 -2.61 8.77
N VAL A 457 -23.91 -3.31 7.64
CA VAL A 457 -23.38 -4.68 7.57
C VAL A 457 -22.18 -4.81 6.65
N VAL A 458 -21.47 -5.93 6.74
CA VAL A 458 -20.53 -6.39 5.71
C VAL A 458 -21.06 -7.70 5.12
N GLY A 459 -20.98 -7.85 3.80
CA GLY A 459 -21.39 -9.07 3.10
C GLY A 459 -20.25 -10.07 2.92
N TYR A 460 -20.59 -11.36 2.91
CA TYR A 460 -19.65 -12.47 2.78
C TYR A 460 -20.17 -13.47 1.76
N ALA A 461 -19.30 -13.94 0.86
CA ALA A 461 -19.64 -14.96 -0.11
C ALA A 461 -18.55 -16.03 -0.18
N GLY A 462 -18.98 -17.27 -0.38
CA GLY A 462 -18.09 -18.41 -0.59
C GLY A 462 -18.31 -18.99 -1.97
N MET A 463 -17.25 -19.07 -2.78
CA MET A 463 -17.32 -19.55 -4.16
C MET A 463 -16.29 -20.65 -4.43
N LEU A 464 -16.65 -21.59 -5.31
CA LEU A 464 -15.73 -22.49 -5.99
C LEU A 464 -15.68 -22.09 -7.47
N VAL A 465 -14.49 -22.04 -8.08
CA VAL A 465 -14.32 -21.59 -9.47
C VAL A 465 -13.26 -22.41 -10.19
N GLY A 466 -13.54 -22.78 -11.45
CA GLY A 466 -12.62 -23.53 -12.29
C GLY A 466 -13.13 -23.89 -13.66
#